data_AF-A0A9D2IEW8-F1
#
_entry.id   AF-A0A9D2IEW8-F1
#
_cell.length_a   1.000
_cell.length_b   1.000
_cell.length_c   1.000
_cell.angle_alpha   90.00
_cell.angle_beta   90.00
_cell.angle_gamma   90.00
#
_symmetry.space_group_name_H-M   'P 1'
#
loop_
_entity.id
_entity.type
_entity.pdbx_description
1 polymer ?
#
loop_
_entity_poly.entity_id
_entity_poly.type
_entity_poly.pdbx_seq_one_letter_code
_entity_poly.pdbx_strand_id
1 'polypeptide(L)'
;MTLKSMLIGCLVMFAVTYITKAAGLLLVRKKITNKYVQSFLYYIPYSVLAVMVFPGILFSTASLWSGIAGTAVALVLSYFKRGLLVVSVSSIAAVFVAEQLIQLFA
;
A
#
# COMPACT_ATOMS: atom_id res chain seq x y z
N MET A 1 23.50 -22.23 -15.71
CA MET A 1 23.39 -21.33 -14.54
C MET A 1 23.72 -22.13 -13.29
N THR A 2 24.82 -21.81 -12.63
CA THR A 2 25.43 -22.66 -11.60
C THR A 2 24.91 -22.26 -10.21
N LEU A 3 24.48 -23.21 -9.37
CA LEU A 3 23.93 -22.96 -8.02
C LEU A 3 24.80 -22.03 -7.16
N LYS A 4 26.13 -22.10 -7.34
CA LYS A 4 27.10 -21.22 -6.67
C LYS A 4 26.90 -19.74 -7.01
N SER A 5 26.59 -19.37 -8.25
CA SER A 5 26.38 -17.96 -8.63
C SER A 5 25.05 -17.41 -8.13
N MET A 6 24.01 -18.24 -8.00
CA MET A 6 22.75 -17.85 -7.37
C MET A 6 22.93 -17.62 -5.86
N LEU A 7 23.65 -18.50 -5.16
CA LEU A 7 23.95 -18.31 -3.73
C LEU A 7 24.76 -17.03 -3.49
N ILE A 8 25.81 -16.80 -4.29
CA ILE A 8 26.64 -15.60 -4.18
C ILE A 8 25.82 -14.34 -4.47
N GLY A 9 24.97 -14.35 -5.51
CA GLY A 9 24.08 -13.22 -5.81
C GLY A 9 23.09 -12.91 -4.70
N CYS A 10 22.51 -13.94 -4.07
CA CYS A 10 21.59 -13.77 -2.94
C CYS A 10 22.31 -13.18 -1.71
N LEU A 11 23.53 -13.65 -1.44
CA LEU A 11 24.34 -13.19 -0.31
C LEU A 11 24.78 -11.74 -0.49
N VAL A 12 25.14 -11.35 -1.73
CA VAL A 12 25.44 -9.95 -2.08
C VAL A 12 24.20 -9.06 -1.97
N MET A 13 23.05 -9.49 -2.50
CA MET A 13 21.79 -8.74 -2.38
C MET A 13 21.39 -8.54 -0.91
N PHE A 14 21.52 -9.58 -0.09
CA PHE A 14 21.29 -9.53 1.34
C PHE A 14 22.22 -8.52 2.01
N ALA A 15 23.52 -8.61 1.78
CA ALA A 15 24.52 -7.72 2.37
C ALA A 15 24.25 -6.25 2.02
N VAL A 16 24.04 -5.92 0.75
CA VAL A 16 23.80 -4.54 0.30
C VAL A 16 22.49 -3.98 0.86
N THR A 17 21.42 -4.78 0.88
CA THR A 17 20.11 -4.35 1.41
C THR A 17 20.18 -4.12 2.92
N TYR A 18 20.85 -5.01 3.66
CA TYR A 18 20.96 -4.90 5.11
C TYR A 18 21.86 -3.75 5.52
N ILE A 19 23.01 -3.56 4.84
CA ILE A 19 23.93 -2.45 5.11
C ILE A 19 23.21 -1.11 4.85
N THR A 20 22.52 -0.96 3.72
CA THR A 20 21.83 0.31 3.40
C THR A 20 20.69 0.61 4.37
N LYS A 21 19.89 -0.41 4.76
CA LYS A 21 18.80 -0.23 5.76
C LYS A 21 19.35 0.05 7.16
N ALA A 22 20.35 -0.69 7.60
CA ALA A 22 20.96 -0.52 8.92
C ALA A 22 21.70 0.81 9.02
N ALA A 23 22.42 1.23 7.97
CA ALA A 23 23.10 2.52 7.91
C ALA A 23 22.12 3.69 8.00
N GLY A 24 20.99 3.63 7.28
CA GLY A 24 19.92 4.63 7.39
C GLY A 24 19.36 4.72 8.81
N LEU A 25 19.12 3.57 9.46
CA LEU A 25 18.61 3.53 10.83
C LEU A 25 19.64 4.00 11.87
N LEU A 26 20.93 3.74 11.64
CA LEU A 26 22.05 4.15 12.49
C LEU A 26 22.31 5.67 12.43
N LEU A 27 22.23 6.28 11.25
CA LEU A 27 22.40 7.73 11.07
C LEU A 27 21.23 8.54 11.68
N VAL A 28 20.01 8.00 11.65
CA VAL A 28 18.79 8.63 12.18
C VAL A 28 18.56 8.30 13.67
N ARG A 29 19.61 7.84 14.39
CA ARG A 29 19.54 7.62 15.86
C ARG A 29 19.48 8.90 16.70
N LYS A 30 19.80 10.08 16.14
CA LYS A 30 19.67 11.34 16.91
C LYS A 30 18.19 11.61 17.21
N LYS A 31 17.85 11.71 18.50
CA LYS A 31 16.52 12.15 18.93
C LYS A 31 16.24 13.51 18.31
N ILE A 32 15.28 13.57 17.39
CA ILE A 32 14.80 14.82 16.81
C ILE A 32 14.07 15.56 17.94
N THR A 33 14.69 16.62 18.46
CA THR A 33 14.15 17.39 19.61
C THR A 33 13.07 18.38 19.20
N ASN A 34 12.93 18.67 17.89
CA ASN A 34 11.98 19.63 17.38
C ASN A 34 10.61 18.97 17.07
N LYS A 35 9.57 19.41 17.78
CA LYS A 35 8.17 18.96 17.64
C LYS A 35 7.62 19.08 16.20
N TYR A 36 8.04 20.11 15.45
CA TYR A 36 7.58 20.31 14.07
C TYR A 36 8.12 19.22 13.12
N VAL A 37 9.41 18.91 13.24
CA VAL A 37 10.06 17.89 12.39
C VAL A 37 9.58 16.50 12.76
N GLN A 38 9.35 16.21 14.05
CA GLN A 38 8.79 14.94 14.49
C GLN A 38 7.36 14.72 13.98
N SER A 39 6.53 15.76 14.03
CA SER A 39 5.16 15.69 13.49
C SER A 39 5.20 15.46 11.98
N PHE A 40 6.06 16.17 11.26
CA PHE A 40 6.24 15.99 9.81
C PHE A 40 6.68 14.57 9.44
N LEU A 41 7.73 14.03 10.09
CA LEU A 41 8.21 12.68 9.84
C LEU A 41 7.20 11.59 10.18
N TYR A 42 6.31 11.82 11.16
CA TYR A 42 5.25 10.88 11.48
C TYR A 42 4.20 10.82 10.37
N TYR A 43 3.85 11.96 9.75
CA TYR A 43 2.83 12.00 8.70
C TYR A 43 3.34 11.59 7.30
N ILE A 44 4.64 11.78 6.99
CA ILE A 44 5.19 11.47 5.67
C ILE A 44 4.87 10.03 5.20
N PRO A 45 5.16 8.96 5.95
CA PRO A 45 4.96 7.60 5.46
C PRO A 45 3.49 7.30 5.17
N TYR A 46 2.57 7.77 6.02
CA TYR A 46 1.13 7.56 5.84
C TYR A 46 0.61 8.34 4.62
N SER A 47 1.05 9.58 4.45
CA SER A 47 0.69 10.39 3.28
C SER A 47 1.21 9.77 1.99
N VAL A 48 2.46 9.31 1.97
CA VAL A 48 3.05 8.64 0.79
C VAL A 48 2.33 7.33 0.49
N LEU A 49 2.03 6.52 1.51
CA LEU A 49 1.29 5.27 1.33
C LEU A 49 -0.12 5.53 0.75
N ALA A 50 -0.82 6.54 1.26
CA ALA A 50 -2.13 6.94 0.76
C ALA A 50 -2.05 7.40 -0.71
N VAL A 51 -1.07 8.22 -1.06
CA VAL A 51 -0.86 8.71 -2.43
C VAL A 51 -0.49 7.58 -3.40
N MET A 52 0.17 6.52 -2.95
CA MET A 52 0.43 5.34 -3.78
C MET A 52 -0.82 4.49 -4.01
N VAL A 53 -1.68 4.35 -3.00
CA VAL A 53 -2.84 3.44 -3.04
C VAL A 53 -4.08 4.09 -3.67
N PHE A 54 -4.35 5.36 -3.35
CA PHE A 54 -5.54 6.08 -3.81
C PHE A 54 -5.73 6.08 -5.34
N PRO A 55 -4.72 6.41 -6.17
CA PRO A 55 -4.86 6.30 -7.62
C PRO A 55 -5.02 4.84 -8.08
N GLY A 56 -4.32 3.90 -7.44
CA GLY A 56 -4.41 2.49 -7.78
C GLY A 56 -5.82 1.93 -7.64
N ILE A 57 -6.56 2.32 -6.60
CA ILE A 57 -7.93 1.83 -6.39
C ILE A 57 -8.91 2.41 -7.42
N LEU A 58 -8.74 3.67 -7.84
CA LEU A 58 -9.68 4.33 -8.76
C LEU A 58 -9.45 3.95 -10.23
N PHE A 59 -8.20 3.73 -10.63
CA PHE A 59 -7.83 3.41 -12.02
C PHE A 59 -7.68 1.91 -12.31
N SER A 60 -7.79 1.04 -11.31
CA SER A 60 -7.70 -0.42 -11.54
C SER A 60 -8.91 -1.00 -12.28
N THR A 61 -10.04 -0.29 -12.33
CA THR A 61 -11.28 -0.73 -13.01
C THR A 61 -11.52 0.01 -14.31
N ALA A 62 -12.19 -0.64 -15.27
CA ALA A 62 -12.53 -0.07 -16.57
C ALA A 62 -13.44 1.18 -16.46
N SER A 63 -14.18 1.32 -15.37
CA SER A 63 -14.99 2.51 -15.08
C SER A 63 -14.58 3.14 -13.75
N LEU A 64 -14.43 4.48 -13.78
CA LEU A 64 -14.17 5.28 -12.59
C LEU A 64 -15.29 5.12 -11.54
N TRP A 65 -16.54 4.93 -12.00
CA TRP A 65 -17.69 4.72 -11.14
C TRP A 65 -17.64 3.43 -10.33
N SER A 66 -17.12 2.34 -10.90
CA SER A 66 -16.94 1.09 -10.15
C SER A 66 -15.88 1.23 -9.06
N GLY A 67 -14.78 1.93 -9.33
CA GLY A 67 -13.74 2.23 -8.33
C GLY A 67 -14.26 3.09 -7.17
N ILE A 68 -15.08 4.11 -7.45
CA ILE A 68 -15.73 4.93 -6.42
C ILE A 68 -16.71 4.09 -5.58
N ALA A 69 -17.48 3.20 -6.21
CA ALA A 69 -18.38 2.29 -5.48
C ALA A 69 -17.60 1.35 -4.54
N GLY A 70 -16.50 0.77 -5.01
CA GLY A 70 -15.62 -0.08 -4.21
C GLY A 70 -15.00 0.63 -3.01
N THR A 71 -14.50 1.86 -3.22
CA THR A 71 -13.95 2.67 -2.12
C THR A 71 -15.01 3.07 -1.10
N ALA A 72 -16.22 3.40 -1.53
CA ALA A 72 -17.32 3.73 -0.62
C ALA A 72 -17.68 2.55 0.28
N VAL A 73 -17.81 1.35 -0.30
CA VAL A 73 -18.04 0.11 0.46
C VAL A 73 -16.87 -0.16 1.42
N ALA A 74 -15.63 -0.02 0.95
CA ALA A 74 -14.44 -0.19 1.80
C ALA A 74 -14.45 0.76 3.01
N LEU A 75 -14.79 2.03 2.78
CA LEU A 75 -14.83 3.06 3.81
C LEU A 75 -15.90 2.76 4.85
N VAL A 76 -17.12 2.40 4.41
CA VAL A 76 -18.24 2.07 5.30
C VAL A 76 -17.88 0.87 6.17
N LEU A 77 -17.40 -0.23 5.59
CA LEU A 77 -17.03 -1.42 6.37
C LEU A 77 -15.82 -1.19 7.28
N SER A 78 -14.85 -0.37 6.86
CA SER A 78 -13.70 0.03 7.69
C SER A 78 -14.13 0.85 8.91
N TYR A 79 -15.13 1.74 8.77
CA TYR A 79 -15.69 2.50 9.88
C TYR A 79 -16.29 1.60 10.97
N PHE A 80 -16.85 0.45 10.62
CA PHE A 80 -17.35 -0.55 11.57
C PHE A 80 -16.24 -1.40 12.22
N LYS A 81 -14.95 -1.03 12.06
CA LYS A 81 -13.77 -1.75 12.58
C LYS A 81 -13.76 -3.24 12.24
N ARG A 82 -14.27 -3.61 11.05
CA ARG A 82 -14.25 -5.00 10.57
C ARG A 82 -12.83 -5.40 10.17
N GLY A 83 -12.55 -6.71 10.20
CA GLY A 83 -11.24 -7.24 9.87
C GLY A 83 -10.82 -6.92 8.42
N LEU A 84 -9.52 -6.75 8.20
CA LEU A 84 -8.97 -6.33 6.90
C LEU A 84 -9.41 -7.25 5.75
N LEU A 85 -9.44 -8.57 6.00
CA LEU A 85 -9.90 -9.57 5.04
C LEU A 85 -11.39 -9.37 4.66
N VAL A 86 -12.24 -9.08 5.64
CA VAL A 86 -13.69 -8.87 5.40
C VAL A 86 -13.89 -7.62 4.54
N VAL A 87 -13.19 -6.53 4.86
CA VAL A 87 -13.24 -5.29 4.07
C VAL A 87 -12.77 -5.56 2.64
N SER A 88 -11.60 -6.18 2.46
CA SER A 88 -11.05 -6.46 1.12
C SER A 88 -11.96 -7.34 0.27
N VAL A 89 -12.45 -8.48 0.80
CA VAL A 89 -13.33 -9.39 0.05
C VAL A 89 -14.66 -8.71 -0.30
N SER A 90 -15.25 -7.96 0.64
CA SER A 90 -16.50 -7.23 0.38
C SER A 90 -16.36 -6.13 -0.67
N SER A 91 -15.25 -5.39 -0.65
CA SER A 91 -14.97 -4.36 -1.66
C SER A 91 -14.75 -4.96 -3.05
N ILE A 92 -13.99 -6.06 -3.16
CA ILE A 92 -13.77 -6.75 -4.44
C ILE A 92 -15.11 -7.26 -4.99
N ALA A 93 -15.93 -7.89 -4.16
CA ALA A 93 -17.25 -8.37 -4.56
C ALA A 93 -18.16 -7.22 -5.02
N ALA A 94 -18.17 -6.10 -4.32
CA ALA A 94 -18.95 -4.92 -4.69
C ALA A 94 -18.50 -4.31 -6.03
N VAL A 95 -17.18 -4.19 -6.24
CA VAL A 95 -16.60 -3.71 -7.51
C VAL A 95 -16.97 -4.64 -8.66
N PHE A 96 -16.88 -5.95 -8.45
CA PHE A 96 -17.23 -6.96 -9.46
C PHE A 96 -18.71 -6.86 -9.89
N VAL A 97 -19.63 -6.76 -8.92
CA VAL A 97 -21.06 -6.60 -9.21
C VAL A 97 -21.35 -5.27 -9.88
N ALA A 98 -20.71 -4.18 -9.44
CA ALA A 98 -20.87 -2.86 -10.04
C ALA A 98 -20.35 -2.82 -11.48
N GLU A 99 -19.21 -3.46 -11.77
CA GLU A 99 -18.67 -3.53 -13.13
C GLU A 99 -19.56 -4.36 -14.05
N GLN A 100 -20.08 -5.50 -13.58
CA GLN A 100 -21.03 -6.32 -14.34
C GLN A 100 -22.33 -5.56 -14.68
N LEU A 101 -22.88 -4.80 -13.73
CA LEU A 101 -24.07 -3.97 -13.98
C LEU A 101 -23.81 -2.85 -14.98
N ILE A 102 -22.64 -2.21 -14.92
CA ILE A 102 -22.28 -1.12 -15.84
C ILE A 102 -22.02 -1.66 -17.24
N GLN A 103 -21.32 -2.79 -17.38
CA GLN A 103 -21.08 -3.43 -18.69
C GLN A 103 -22.35 -4.04 -19.31
N LEU A 104 -23.34 -4.42 -18.50
CA LEU A 104 -24.62 -4.93 -18.98
C LEU A 104 -25.54 -3.81 -19.50
N PHE A 105 -25.36 -2.57 -19.04
CA PHE A 105 -26.19 -1.40 -19.40
C PHE A 105 -25.55 -0.48 -20.46
N ALA A 106 -24.29 -0.72 -20.83
CA ALA A 106 -23.54 0.01 -21.87
C ALA A 106 -23.48 -0.80 -23.17
#